data_AF-A0A0S8JGT0-F1
#
_entry.id   AF-A0A0S8JGT0-F1
#
_cell.length_a   1.000
_cell.length_b   1.000
_cell.length_c   1.000
_cell.angle_alpha   90.00
_cell.angle_beta   90.00
_cell.angle_gamma   90.00
#
_symmetry.space_group_name_H-M   'P 1'
#
loop_
_entity.id
_entity.type
_entity.pdbx_description
1 polymer ?
#
loop_
_entity_poly.entity_id
_entity_poly.type
_entity_poly.pdbx_seq_one_letter_code
_entity_poly.pdbx_strand_id
1 'polypeptide(L)'
;MPVLVRVMLEEETFHSLPFPGRSRNIAAGGMLVEIEGISENDYKRMIRHNRFVRVHVPISEAGREAVFFGKMVWFDFRRTSKGILCRTDIAFEPLREKEQTMLTELLRQLEAAARNQPKQGAG
;
A
#
# COMPACT_ATOMS: atom_id res chain seq x y z
N MET A 1 4.75 -4.23 -6.68
CA MET A 1 4.60 -5.38 -5.75
C MET A 1 3.16 -5.45 -5.25
N PRO A 2 2.51 -6.63 -5.16
CA PRO A 2 1.14 -6.73 -4.62
C PRO A 2 1.11 -6.37 -3.13
N VAL A 3 0.03 -5.72 -2.67
CA VAL A 3 -0.20 -5.36 -1.27
C VAL A 3 -1.68 -5.50 -0.93
N LEU A 4 -2.00 -5.71 0.35
CA LEU A 4 -3.37 -5.58 0.85
C LEU A 4 -3.43 -4.37 1.78
N VAL A 5 -4.23 -3.37 1.40
CA VAL A 5 -4.45 -2.16 2.21
C VAL A 5 -5.75 -2.34 2.98
N ARG A 6 -5.69 -2.21 4.30
CA ARG A 6 -6.85 -2.16 5.17
C ARG A 6 -7.06 -0.74 5.65
N VAL A 7 -8.12 -0.10 5.19
CA VAL A 7 -8.47 1.27 5.60
C VAL A 7 -9.36 1.20 6.83
N MET A 8 -8.94 1.86 7.90
CA MET A 8 -9.69 2.01 9.14
C MET A 8 -10.34 3.39 9.15
N LEU A 9 -11.67 3.41 9.25
CA LEU A 9 -12.48 4.62 9.33
C LEU A 9 -12.87 4.78 10.80
N GLU A 10 -12.34 5.81 11.46
CA GLU A 10 -12.44 6.00 12.92
C GLU A 10 -13.90 6.03 13.42
N GLU A 11 -14.79 6.59 12.62
CA GLU A 11 -16.23 6.71 12.90
C GLU A 11 -17.00 5.39 12.68
N GLU A 12 -16.40 4.44 11.98
CA GLU A 12 -16.98 3.14 11.66
C GLU A 12 -16.22 2.05 12.40
N THR A 13 -16.30 2.10 13.73
CA THR A 13 -15.62 1.16 14.62
C THR A 13 -15.83 -0.30 14.17
N PHE A 14 -14.71 -1.03 14.12
CA PHE A 14 -14.54 -2.50 13.96
C PHE A 14 -14.48 -3.10 12.55
N HIS A 15 -14.66 -2.36 11.46
CA HIS A 15 -14.60 -2.98 10.11
C HIS A 15 -13.61 -2.27 9.18
N SER A 16 -12.37 -2.77 9.17
CA SER A 16 -11.38 -2.31 8.18
C SER A 16 -11.82 -2.70 6.77
N LEU A 17 -11.82 -1.76 5.83
CA LEU A 17 -12.12 -2.05 4.43
C LEU A 17 -10.88 -2.66 3.74
N PRO A 18 -10.95 -3.92 3.27
CA PRO A 18 -9.82 -4.55 2.61
C PRO A 18 -9.80 -4.18 1.12
N PHE A 19 -8.66 -3.69 0.67
CA PHE A 19 -8.44 -3.30 -0.72
C PHE A 19 -7.16 -3.96 -1.26
N PRO A 20 -7.28 -4.87 -2.25
CA PRO A 20 -6.11 -5.35 -2.96
C PRO A 20 -5.51 -4.20 -3.77
N GLY A 21 -4.19 -4.06 -3.72
CA GLY A 21 -3.48 -3.00 -4.40
C GLY A 21 -2.10 -3.41 -4.88
N ARG A 22 -1.41 -2.46 -5.50
CA ARG A 22 -0.02 -2.60 -5.94
C ARG A 22 0.79 -1.44 -5.39
N SER A 23 1.81 -1.76 -4.60
CA SER A 23 2.86 -0.79 -4.29
C SER A 23 3.61 -0.43 -5.58
N ARG A 24 3.66 0.87 -5.85
CA ARG A 24 4.43 1.51 -6.93
C ARG A 24 5.80 1.96 -6.44
N ASN A 25 5.91 2.34 -5.18
CA ASN A 25 7.16 2.67 -4.49
C ASN A 25 7.01 2.37 -2.98
N ILE A 26 8.13 2.15 -2.30
CA ILE A 26 8.23 2.01 -0.85
C ILE A 26 9.56 2.60 -0.37
N ALA A 27 9.53 3.30 0.75
CA ALA A 27 10.67 3.91 1.42
C ALA A 27 10.48 3.86 2.95
N ALA A 28 11.49 4.29 3.71
CA ALA A 28 11.43 4.31 5.18
C ALA A 28 10.26 5.11 5.76
N GLY A 29 9.89 6.22 5.11
CA GLY A 29 8.79 7.08 5.58
C GLY A 29 7.41 6.68 5.08
N GLY A 30 7.30 5.76 4.12
CA GLY A 30 6.00 5.49 3.50
C GLY A 30 6.04 4.73 2.19
N MET A 31 4.88 4.67 1.54
CA MET A 31 4.70 3.95 0.29
C MET A 31 3.62 4.58 -0.60
N LEU A 32 3.83 4.46 -1.90
CA LEU A 32 2.83 4.78 -2.91
C LEU A 32 2.09 3.50 -3.29
N VAL A 33 0.77 3.50 -3.12
CA VAL A 33 -0.11 2.37 -3.46
C VAL A 33 -1.13 2.77 -4.51
N GLU A 34 -1.40 1.85 -5.42
CA GLU A 34 -2.51 1.94 -6.36
C GLU A 34 -3.52 0.82 -6.08
N ILE A 35 -4.78 1.20 -5.89
CA ILE A 35 -5.91 0.33 -5.60
C ILE A 35 -6.89 0.44 -6.76
N GLU A 36 -7.27 -0.69 -7.35
CA GLU A 36 -8.26 -0.75 -8.44
C GLU A 36 -9.58 -1.33 -7.94
N GLY A 37 -10.68 -0.96 -8.59
CA GLY A 37 -11.98 -1.58 -8.34
C GLY A 37 -12.69 -1.13 -7.07
N ILE A 38 -12.36 0.06 -6.55
CA ILE A 38 -13.08 0.63 -5.40
C ILE A 38 -14.51 0.96 -5.82
N SER A 39 -15.49 0.56 -4.99
CA SER A 39 -16.89 0.90 -5.22
C SER A 39 -17.14 2.39 -5.03
N GLU A 40 -18.17 2.94 -5.68
CA GLU A 40 -18.50 4.36 -5.49
C GLU A 40 -18.87 4.70 -4.04
N ASN A 41 -19.45 3.74 -3.30
CA ASN A 41 -19.76 3.90 -1.88
C ASN A 41 -18.49 3.97 -1.02
N ASP A 42 -17.55 3.05 -1.24
CA ASP A 42 -16.29 3.02 -0.49
C ASP A 42 -15.42 4.22 -0.80
N TYR A 43 -15.40 4.68 -2.05
CA TYR A 43 -14.78 5.94 -2.42
C TYR A 43 -15.34 7.12 -1.61
N LYS A 44 -16.67 7.25 -1.57
CA LYS A 44 -17.34 8.33 -0.81
C LYS A 44 -17.03 8.26 0.68
N ARG A 45 -16.97 7.05 1.24
CA ARG A 45 -16.57 6.82 2.65
C ARG A 45 -15.12 7.22 2.86
N MET A 46 -14.21 6.73 2.01
CA MET A 46 -12.81 7.07 2.08
C MET A 46 -12.62 8.59 2.06
N ILE A 47 -13.11 9.34 1.06
CA ILE A 47 -12.83 10.78 0.95
C ILE A 47 -13.26 11.63 2.16
N ARG A 48 -14.20 11.17 2.98
CA ARG A 48 -14.82 11.94 4.07
C ARG A 48 -14.07 11.90 5.40
N HIS A 49 -13.20 10.91 5.63
CA HIS A 49 -12.64 10.67 6.97
C HIS A 49 -11.10 10.67 7.00
N ASN A 50 -10.56 10.86 8.21
CA ASN A 50 -9.17 10.57 8.55
C ASN A 50 -8.92 9.07 8.40
N ARG A 51 -8.00 8.70 7.52
CA ARG A 51 -7.81 7.32 7.05
C ARG A 51 -6.52 6.75 7.61
N PHE A 52 -6.63 6.12 8.78
CA PHE A 52 -5.60 5.21 9.25
C PHE A 52 -5.60 3.97 8.35
N VAL A 53 -4.41 3.46 8.08
CA VAL A 53 -4.25 2.29 7.22
C VAL A 53 -3.32 1.28 7.84
N ARG A 54 -3.62 0.02 7.57
CA ARG A 54 -2.74 -1.12 7.83
C ARG A 54 -2.42 -1.76 6.50
N VAL A 55 -1.16 -1.76 6.10
CA VAL A 55 -0.70 -2.31 4.83
C VAL A 55 0.02 -3.62 5.07
N HIS A 56 -0.44 -4.67 4.39
CA HIS A 56 0.18 -5.98 4.37
C HIS A 56 0.98 -6.12 3.07
N VAL A 57 2.27 -6.41 3.22
CA VAL A 57 3.19 -6.61 2.10
C VAL A 57 3.76 -8.03 2.18
N PRO A 58 3.52 -8.89 1.19
CA PRO A 58 4.10 -10.23 1.16
C PRO A 58 5.62 -10.15 0.95
N ILE A 59 6.37 -10.91 1.75
CA ILE A 59 7.82 -11.12 1.61
C ILE A 59 8.02 -12.48 0.94
N SER A 60 8.53 -12.45 -0.29
CA SER A 60 8.43 -13.56 -1.27
C SER A 60 9.11 -14.87 -0.85
N GLU A 61 10.04 -14.84 0.10
CA GLU A 61 10.90 -16.01 0.39
C GLU A 61 10.42 -16.88 1.55
N ALA A 62 9.41 -16.47 2.33
CA ALA A 62 9.10 -17.14 3.59
C ALA A 62 7.60 -17.28 3.93
N GLY A 63 6.69 -16.90 3.01
CA GLY A 63 5.27 -16.80 3.34
C GLY A 63 5.00 -15.81 4.48
N ARG A 64 5.95 -14.91 4.75
CA ARG A 64 5.87 -13.88 5.78
C ARG A 64 5.25 -12.62 5.19
N GLU A 65 4.58 -11.85 6.03
CA GLU A 65 4.05 -10.55 5.66
C GLU A 65 4.69 -9.46 6.52
N ALA A 66 5.15 -8.39 5.87
CA ALA A 66 5.40 -7.14 6.56
C ALA A 66 4.07 -6.41 6.77
N VAL A 67 3.87 -5.90 7.98
CA VAL A 67 2.69 -5.11 8.35
C VAL A 67 3.15 -3.72 8.73
N PHE A 68 2.65 -2.71 8.01
CA PHE A 68 2.94 -1.31 8.27
C PHE A 68 1.67 -0.57 8.66
N PHE A 69 1.72 0.16 9.77
CA PHE A 69 0.66 1.08 10.19
C PHE A 69 0.99 2.49 9.70
N GLY A 70 -0.03 3.25 9.33
CA GLY A 70 0.19 4.56 8.73
C GLY A 70 -1.09 5.35 8.52
N LYS A 71 -0.94 6.46 7.79
CA LYS A 71 -2.03 7.33 7.39
C LYS A 71 -1.96 7.60 5.90
N MET A 72 -3.11 7.63 5.24
CA MET A 72 -3.19 8.17 3.88
C MET A 72 -2.98 9.68 3.95
N VAL A 73 -1.90 10.18 3.34
CA VAL A 73 -1.54 11.62 3.36
C VAL A 73 -1.85 12.31 2.04
N TRP A 74 -1.93 11.55 0.96
CA TRP A 74 -2.35 12.05 -0.35
C TRP A 74 -3.16 10.98 -1.07
N PHE A 75 -4.10 11.41 -1.91
CA PHE A 75 -4.88 10.52 -2.75
C PHE A 75 -5.38 11.21 -4.02
N ASP A 76 -5.44 10.44 -5.10
CA ASP A 76 -6.07 10.80 -6.37
C ASP A 76 -7.00 9.68 -6.82
N PHE A 77 -8.20 10.07 -7.25
CA PHE A 77 -9.26 9.15 -7.62
C PHE A 77 -9.67 9.37 -9.08
N ARG A 78 -9.70 8.27 -9.84
CA ARG A 78 -10.13 8.27 -11.24
C ARG A 78 -11.17 7.19 -11.48
N ARG A 79 -12.27 7.54 -12.14
CA ARG A 79 -13.24 6.56 -12.63
C ARG A 79 -12.63 5.77 -13.80
N THR A 80 -12.81 4.46 -13.78
CA THR A 80 -12.37 3.51 -14.81
C THR A 80 -13.53 2.59 -15.21
N SER A 81 -13.37 1.79 -16.26
CA SER A 81 -14.35 0.77 -16.64
C SER A 81 -14.53 -0.34 -15.60
N LYS A 82 -13.60 -0.46 -14.63
CA LYS A 82 -13.61 -1.48 -13.58
C LYS A 82 -14.00 -0.94 -12.20
N GLY A 83 -14.47 0.30 -12.11
CA GLY A 83 -14.75 1.00 -10.85
C GLY A 83 -13.80 2.17 -10.62
N ILE A 84 -13.52 2.51 -9.37
CA ILE A 84 -12.69 3.66 -9.04
C ILE A 84 -11.25 3.19 -8.79
N LEU A 85 -10.32 3.82 -9.50
CA LEU A 85 -8.88 3.75 -9.23
C LEU A 85 -8.55 4.76 -8.13
N CYS A 86 -7.83 4.34 -7.10
CA CYS A 86 -7.24 5.21 -6.09
C CYS A 86 -5.73 5.06 -6.12
N ARG A 87 -5.03 6.17 -6.31
CA ARG A 87 -3.61 6.26 -6.04
C ARG A 87 -3.43 7.00 -4.72
N THR A 88 -2.65 6.46 -3.80
CA THR A 88 -2.48 7.06 -2.48
C THR A 88 -1.06 6.93 -1.95
N ASP A 89 -0.57 8.02 -1.36
CA ASP A 89 0.63 8.00 -0.53
C ASP A 89 0.24 7.70 0.91
N ILE A 90 0.90 6.70 1.47
CA ILE A 90 0.74 6.24 2.84
C ILE A 90 2.01 6.61 3.60
N ALA A 91 1.91 7.50 4.58
CA ALA A 91 2.98 7.78 5.51
C ALA A 91 2.95 6.75 6.64
N PHE A 92 4.09 6.12 6.93
CA PHE A 92 4.18 5.15 8.02
C PHE A 92 4.20 5.84 9.38
N GLU A 93 3.61 5.19 10.37
CA GLU A 93 3.88 5.48 11.77
C GLU A 93 5.34 5.14 12.11
N PRO A 94 5.90 5.68 13.21
CA PRO A 94 7.24 5.30 13.67
C PRO A 94 7.39 3.79 13.77
N LEU A 95 8.26 3.23 12.93
CA LEU A 95 8.48 1.79 12.84
C LEU A 95 9.22 1.30 14.08
N ARG A 96 8.73 0.21 14.67
CA ARG A 96 9.44 -0.55 15.72
C ARG A 96 10.57 -1.34 15.09
N GLU A 97 11.53 -1.79 15.90
CA GLU A 97 12.72 -2.53 15.46
C GLU A 97 12.39 -3.71 14.52
N LYS A 98 11.34 -4.47 14.86
CA LYS A 98 10.85 -5.58 14.01
C LYS A 98 10.39 -5.10 12.63
N GLU A 99 9.62 -4.01 12.56
CA GLU A 99 9.12 -3.46 11.31
C GLU A 99 10.24 -2.83 10.48
N GLN A 100 11.21 -2.17 11.13
CA GLN A 100 12.42 -1.66 10.47
C GLN A 100 13.24 -2.79 9.83
N THR A 101 13.38 -3.92 10.54
CA THR A 101 14.09 -5.10 10.05
C THR A 101 13.39 -5.68 8.82
N MET A 102 12.06 -5.85 8.88
CA MET A 102 11.28 -6.34 7.74
C MET A 102 11.31 -5.39 6.55
N LEU A 103 11.23 -4.07 6.79
CA LEU A 103 11.35 -3.08 5.73
C LEU A 103 12.74 -3.16 5.06
N THR A 104 13.80 -3.29 5.84
CA THR A 104 15.17 -3.42 5.32
C THR A 104 15.31 -4.68 4.47
N GLU A 105 14.78 -5.82 4.93
CA GLU A 105 14.74 -7.06 4.16
C GLU A 105 14.00 -6.89 2.83
N LEU A 106 12.83 -6.25 2.88
CA LEU A 106 11.98 -5.98 1.73
C LEU A 106 12.65 -5.08 0.70
N LEU A 107 13.27 -3.97 1.14
CA LEU A 107 13.99 -3.06 0.25
C LEU A 107 15.16 -3.78 -0.44
N ARG A 108 15.92 -4.60 0.30
CA ARG A 108 17.01 -5.40 -0.27
C ARG A 108 16.51 -6.39 -1.33
N GLN A 109 15.37 -7.04 -1.10
CA GLN A 109 14.76 -7.95 -2.08
C GLN A 109 14.31 -7.20 -3.34
N LEU A 110 13.70 -6.02 -3.19
CA LEU A 110 13.29 -5.20 -4.32
C LEU A 110 14.48 -4.70 -5.14
N GLU A 111 15.57 -4.29 -4.48
CA GLU A 111 16.81 -3.89 -5.14
C GLU A 111 17.45 -5.05 -5.91
N ALA A 112 17.52 -6.24 -5.31
CA ALA A 112 18.02 -7.44 -5.97
C ALA A 112 17.17 -7.81 -7.20
N ALA A 113 15.83 -7.76 -7.06
CA ALA A 113 14.91 -8.02 -8.16
C ALA A 113 15.06 -7.00 -9.30
N ALA A 114 15.24 -5.71 -8.97
CA ALA A 114 15.45 -4.66 -9.97
C ALA A 114 16.78 -4.82 -10.73
N ARG A 115 17.87 -5.23 -10.05
CA ARG A 115 19.17 -5.50 -10.69
C ARG A 115 19.14 -6.70 -11.64
N ASN A 116 18.28 -7.67 -11.36
CA ASN A 116 18.14 -8.90 -12.14
C ASN A 116 17.13 -8.80 -13.29
N GLN A 117 16.48 -7.64 -13.49
CA GLN A 117 15.65 -7.43 -14.68
C GLN A 117 16.55 -7.17 -15.89
N PRO A 118 16.40 -7.95 -16.99
CA PRO A 118 17.11 -7.64 -18.23
C PRO A 118 16.70 -6.22 -18.65
N LYS A 119 17.69 -5.38 -18.95
CA LYS A 119 17.47 -4.06 -19.56
C LYS A 119 16.72 -4.27 -20.87
N GLN A 120 15.39 -4.21 -20.85
CA GLN A 120 14.64 -4.06 -22.08
C GLN A 120 14.96 -2.68 -22.62
N GLY A 121 15.72 -2.69 -23.71
CA GLY A 121 16.25 -1.50 -24.37
C GLY A 121 15.12 -0.56 -24.77
N ALA A 122 15.45 0.73 -24.72
CA ALA A 122 14.74 1.76 -25.43
C ALA A 122 14.63 1.36 -26.90
N GLY A 123 13.40 1.17 -27.37
CA GLY A 123 13.01 1.10 -28.77
C GLY A 123 11.94 2.13 -29.02
#